data_AF-A0AAW2G6N6-F1
#
_entry.id   AF-A0AAW2G6N6-F1
#
_cell.length_a   1.000
_cell.length_b   1.000
_cell.length_c   1.000
_cell.angle_alpha   90.00
_cell.angle_beta   90.00
_cell.angle_gamma   90.00
#
_symmetry.space_group_name_H-M   'P 1'
#
loop_
_entity.id
_entity.type
_entity.pdbx_description
1 polymer ?
#
loop_
_entity_poly.entity_id
_entity_poly.type
_entity_poly.pdbx_seq_one_letter_code
_entity_poly.pdbx_strand_id
1 'polypeptide(L)' 'MIVTEKNILELDKRLPNVVTKKVPYKLFNHVDFLWAIEVKTLLYDNVLELLQKFDFKQNKSKH' A
#
# COMPACT_ATOMS: atom_id res chain seq x y z
N MET A 1 -18.27 -4.21 3.65
CA MET A 1 -17.28 -3.66 4.60
C MET A 1 -16.81 -2.33 4.05
N ILE A 2 -17.20 -1.21 4.67
CA ILE A 2 -16.89 0.14 4.16
C ILE A 2 -15.87 0.76 5.11
N VAL A 3 -14.63 0.86 4.66
CA VAL A 3 -13.61 1.65 5.34
C VAL A 3 -13.81 3.10 4.90
N THR A 4 -14.05 4.01 5.83
CA THR A 4 -14.23 5.44 5.53
C THR A 4 -12.89 6.15 5.46
N GLU A 5 -12.79 7.19 4.63
CA GLU A 5 -11.57 7.99 4.51
C GLU A 5 -11.16 8.62 5.85
N LYS A 6 -12.13 8.98 6.70
CA LYS A 6 -11.89 9.52 8.03
C LYS A 6 -11.08 8.57 8.93
N ASN A 7 -11.38 7.28 8.88
CA ASN A 7 -10.64 6.28 9.67
C ASN A 7 -9.19 6.16 9.20
N ILE A 8 -8.96 6.25 7.89
CA ILE A 8 -7.60 6.22 7.31
C ILE A 8 -6.80 7.44 7.76
N LEU A 9 -7.41 8.64 7.73
CA LEU A 9 -6.76 9.88 8.18
C LEU A 9 -6.42 9.88 9.66
N GLU A 10 -7.25 9.24 10.49
CA GLU A 10 -6.95 9.13 11.92
C GLU A 10 -5.80 8.16 12.19
N LEU A 11 -5.72 7.05 11.46
CA LEU A 11 -4.62 6.10 11.54
C LEU A 11 -3.30 6.71 11.04
N ASP A 12 -3.35 7.49 9.96
CA ASP A 12 -2.18 8.19 9.40
C ASP A 12 -1.53 9.11 10.45
N LYS A 13 -2.34 9.84 11.23
CA LYS A 13 -1.87 10.70 12.32
C LYS A 13 -1.24 9.95 13.49
N ARG A 14 -1.59 8.68 13.71
CA ARG A 14 -1.12 7.88 14.85
C ARG A 14 0.20 7.17 14.56
N LEU A 15 0.59 7.02 13.30
CA LEU A 15 1.77 6.27 12.89
C LEU A 15 2.88 7.23 12.44
N PRO A 16 3.98 7.39 13.20
CA PRO A 16 4.97 8.43 12.94
C PRO A 16 5.83 8.21 11.69
N ASN A 17 5.79 7.02 11.08
CA ASN A 17 6.59 6.65 9.90
C ASN A 17 5.74 5.97 8.81
N VAL A 18 4.51 6.43 8.63
CA VAL A 18 3.61 5.87 7.60
C VAL A 18 3.66 6.72 6.33
N VAL A 19 3.59 6.05 5.18
CA VAL A 19 3.36 6.69 3.88
C VAL A 19 2.05 6.14 3.34
N THR A 20 1.02 6.96 3.33
CA THR A 20 -0.31 6.56 2.83
C THR A 20 -0.39 6.74 1.31
N LYS A 21 -0.75 5.68 0.59
CA LYS A 21 -0.97 5.70 -0.87
C LYS A 21 -2.39 5.25 -1.20
N LYS A 22 -3.16 6.11 -1.86
CA LYS A 22 -4.48 5.76 -2.37
C LYS A 22 -4.36 4.99 -3.68
N VAL A 23 -5.12 3.90 -3.82
CA VAL A 23 -5.20 3.15 -5.09
C VAL A 23 -5.84 4.07 -6.14
N PRO A 24 -5.24 4.24 -7.33
CA PRO A 24 -5.71 5.20 -8.34
C PRO A 24 -6.91 4.67 -9.13
N TYR A 25 -7.92 4.12 -8.45
CA TYR A 25 -9.15 3.64 -9.07
C TYR A 25 -10.35 3.97 -8.17
N LYS A 26 -11.26 4.82 -8.66
CA LYS A 26 -12.36 5.39 -7.84
C LYS A 26 -13.38 4.36 -7.39
N LEU A 27 -13.54 3.27 -8.15
CA LEU A 27 -14.48 2.19 -7.83
C LEU A 27 -13.82 1.05 -7.06
N PHE A 28 -12.53 1.18 -6.74
CA PHE A 28 -11.80 0.18 -5.97
C PHE A 28 -12.38 0.09 -4.57
N ASN A 29 -12.96 -1.06 -4.27
CA ASN A 29 -13.60 -1.34 -2.99
C ASN A 29 -12.81 -2.39 -2.20
N HIS A 30 -13.34 -2.80 -1.05
CA HIS A 30 -12.62 -3.67 -0.13
C HIS A 30 -12.34 -5.09 -0.69
N VAL A 31 -13.22 -5.61 -1.55
CA VAL A 31 -13.06 -6.96 -2.15
C VAL A 31 -12.03 -6.94 -3.29
N ASP A 32 -11.88 -5.79 -3.95
CA ASP A 32 -10.93 -5.63 -5.07
C ASP A 32 -9.47 -5.80 -4.63
N PHE A 33 -9.16 -5.60 -3.35
CA PHE A 33 -7.84 -5.90 -2.78
C PHE A 33 -7.47 -7.38 -2.86
N LEU A 34 -8.45 -8.28 -2.98
CA LEU A 34 -8.26 -9.72 -3.02
C LEU A 34 -8.46 -10.29 -4.42
N TRP A 35 -9.48 -9.80 -5.15
CA TRP A 35 -9.98 -10.49 -6.35
C TRP A 35 -10.09 -9.61 -7.61
N ALA A 36 -9.69 -8.33 -7.59
CA ALA A 36 -9.74 -7.55 -8.81
C ALA A 36 -8.73 -8.07 -9.85
N ILE A 37 -9.18 -8.20 -11.10
CA ILE A 37 -8.34 -8.68 -12.22
C ILE A 37 -7.12 -7.77 -12.39
N GLU A 38 -7.30 -6.46 -12.24
CA GLU A 38 -6.26 -5.43 -12.39
C GLU A 38 -5.53 -5.11 -11.07
N VAL A 39 -5.75 -5.86 -9.99
CA VAL A 39 -5.10 -5.57 -8.69
C VAL A 39 -3.57 -5.62 -8.77
N LYS A 40 -3.04 -6.46 -9.67
CA LYS A 40 -1.61 -6.62 -9.86
C LYS A 40 -0.94 -5.31 -10.25
N THR A 41 -1.45 -4.66 -11.29
CA THR A 41 -0.92 -3.40 -11.84
C THR A 41 -1.28 -2.21 -10.94
N LEU A 42 -2.48 -2.22 -10.35
CA LEU A 42 -2.98 -1.12 -9.52
C LEU A 42 -2.32 -1.05 -8.14
N LEU A 43 -1.88 -2.18 -7.57
CA LEU A 43 -1.40 -2.25 -6.19
C LEU A 43 -0.16 -3.13 -6.02
N TYR A 44 -0.20 -4.40 -6.41
CA TYR A 44 0.83 -5.37 -6.00
C TYR A 44 2.21 -5.09 -6.56
N ASP A 45 2.33 -4.67 -7.82
CA ASP A 45 3.62 -4.37 -8.44
C ASP A 45 4.35 -3.25 -7.66
N ASN A 46 3.63 -2.21 -7.27
CA ASN A 46 4.18 -1.13 -6.43
C ASN A 46 4.63 -1.63 -5.04
N VAL A 47 3.86 -2.52 -4.42
CA VAL A 47 4.19 -3.08 -3.10
C VAL A 47 5.44 -3.95 -3.17
N LEU A 48 5.53 -4.81 -4.18
CA LEU A 48 6.69 -5.67 -4.41
C LEU A 48 7.96 -4.86 -4.67
N GLU A 49 7.88 -3.80 -5.47
CA GLU A 49 9.01 -2.89 -5.68
C GLU A 49 9.48 -2.23 -4.38
N LEU A 50 8.56 -1.82 -3.51
CA LEU A 50 8.90 -1.24 -2.22
C LEU A 50 9.62 -2.26 -1.32
N LEU A 51 9.07 -3.47 -1.19
CA LEU A 51 9.66 -4.53 -0.40
C LEU A 51 11.08 -4.88 -0.90
N GLN A 52 11.25 -4.98 -2.22
CA GLN A 52 12.56 -5.19 -2.84
C GLN A 52 13.53 -4.05 -2.53
N LYS A 53 13.11 -2.77 -2.66
CA LYS A 53 13.95 -1.62 -2.33
C LYS A 53 14.44 -1.65 -0.88
N PHE A 54 13.58 -2.04 0.07
CA PHE A 54 13.97 -2.18 1.47
C PHE A 54 14.94 -3.35 1.69
N ASP A 55 14.71 -4.49 1.04
CA ASP A 55 15.61 -5.65 1.12
C ASP A 55 17.00 -5.35 0.52
N PHE A 56 17.06 -4.73 -0.65
CA PHE A 56 18.32 -4.29 -1.27
C PHE A 56 19.06 -3.25 -0.42
N LYS A 57 18.32 -2.34 0.24
CA LYS A 57 18.91 -1.35 1.16
C LYS A 57 19.50 -2.01 2.42
N GLN A 58 18.85 -3.05 2.94
CA GLN A 58 19.37 -3.85 4.06
C GLN A 58 20.64 -4.60 3.66
N ASN A 59 20.68 -5.22 2.48
CA ASN A 59 21.84 -5.96 2.00
C ASN A 59 23.06 -5.05 1.73
N LYS A 60 22.84 -3.81 1.27
CA LYS A 60 23.92 -2.83 1.07
C LYS A 60 24.48 -2.24 2.38
N SER A 61 23.69 -2.23 3.46
CA SER A 61 24.13 -1.76 4.78
C SER A 61 24.89 -2.82 5.59
N LYS A 62 24.87 -4.09 5.15
CA LYS A 62 25.58 -5.21 5.78
C LYS A 62 27.00 -5.41 5.24
N HIS A 63 27.45 -4.58 4.31
CA HIS A 63 28.77 -4.66 3.69
C HIS A 63 29.52 -3.33 3.83
#